data_AF-A0A369TEL9-F1
#
_entry.id   AF-A0A369TEL9-F1
#
_cell.length_a   1.000
_cell.length_b   1.000
_cell.length_c   1.000
_cell.angle_alpha   90.00
_cell.angle_beta   90.00
_cell.angle_gamma   90.00
#
_symmetry.space_group_name_H-M   'P 1'
#
loop_
_entity.id
_entity.type
_entity.pdbx_description
1 polymer ?
#
loop_
_entity_poly.entity_id
_entity_poly.type
_entity_poly.pdbx_seq_one_letter_code
_entity_poly.pdbx_strand_id
1 'polypeptide(L)'
;MERTEWVERFRDRLNELIEREGSSRAAFAARIGLDRSTLSQLLAPENARLPRAETIAAIARETQVSADWLLGLTQEGKPGAELVPGQMEVEPGGASPVDERLRRWHAEAIGSKIRYVPTTLPDLLKTEDTIDYEYRSYSSEMPEVRLRQAESSLAYSRLPETDMEACSSFQLVEEMARGEGIWRDYPKPKRLEQLHHARELVGELYPTFRWFLFDGRQRFSVPVTIFGPRRVAVYIGNMYFVFNSTEHIRIMTRHFDDLIRAAVVQPTDVTSFLDRLYTEVAEG
;
A
#
# COMPACT_ATOMS: atom_id res chain seq x y z
N MET A 1 -16.97 22.61 18.61
CA MET A 1 -17.45 23.47 17.52
C MET A 1 -18.86 23.87 17.85
N GLU A 2 -19.07 25.16 18.11
CA GLU A 2 -20.36 25.73 18.51
C GLU A 2 -21.31 25.78 17.32
N ARG A 3 -22.62 25.68 17.54
CA ARG A 3 -23.64 25.60 16.46
C ARG A 3 -23.54 26.76 15.46
N THR A 4 -23.13 27.94 15.93
CA THR A 4 -22.92 29.14 15.11
C THR A 4 -21.78 28.96 14.10
N GLU A 5 -20.68 28.33 14.51
CA GLU A 5 -19.51 28.09 13.65
C GLU A 5 -19.84 27.17 12.47
N TRP A 6 -20.73 26.19 12.67
CA TRP A 6 -21.18 25.30 11.59
C TRP A 6 -21.98 26.05 10.52
N VAL A 7 -22.82 27.00 10.93
CA VAL A 7 -23.67 27.76 10.00
C VAL A 7 -22.83 28.73 9.19
N GLU A 8 -21.84 29.37 9.82
CA GLU A 8 -20.88 30.25 9.13
C GLU A 8 -20.04 29.46 8.13
N ARG A 9 -19.44 28.34 8.55
CA ARG A 9 -18.65 27.49 7.64
C ARG A 9 -19.47 26.97 6.46
N PHE A 10 -20.71 26.53 6.72
CA PHE A 10 -21.61 26.10 5.65
C PHE A 10 -21.89 27.22 4.64
N ARG A 11 -22.14 28.44 5.12
CA ARG A 11 -22.36 29.60 4.26
C ARG A 11 -21.15 29.93 3.41
N ASP A 12 -19.96 29.90 4.00
CA ASP A 12 -18.70 30.20 3.32
C ASP A 12 -18.41 29.17 2.22
N ARG A 13 -18.53 27.88 2.53
CA ARG A 13 -18.34 26.79 1.56
C ARG A 13 -19.40 26.81 0.45
N LEU A 14 -20.63 27.18 0.77
CA LEU A 14 -21.69 27.33 -0.24
C LEU A 14 -21.41 28.51 -1.18
N ASN A 15 -20.91 29.63 -0.68
CA ASN A 15 -20.48 30.75 -1.52
C ASN A 15 -19.30 30.36 -2.42
N GLU A 16 -18.30 29.66 -1.86
CA GLU A 16 -17.16 29.14 -2.61
C GLU A 16 -17.59 28.26 -3.80
N LEU A 17 -18.60 27.39 -3.62
CA LEU A 17 -19.13 26.56 -4.70
C LEU A 17 -19.81 27.36 -5.79
N ILE A 18 -20.62 28.35 -5.42
CA ILE A 18 -21.32 29.21 -6.38
C ILE A 18 -20.32 30.00 -7.22
N GLU A 19 -19.26 30.53 -6.59
CA GLU A 19 -18.19 31.26 -7.28
C GLU A 19 -17.39 30.36 -8.22
N ARG A 20 -17.00 29.17 -7.76
CA ARG A 20 -16.22 28.20 -8.53
C ARG A 20 -16.89 27.78 -9.83
N GLU A 21 -18.21 27.69 -9.85
CA GLU A 21 -18.96 27.26 -11.02
C GLU A 21 -19.28 28.37 -12.02
N GLY A 22 -19.06 29.63 -11.65
CA GLY A 22 -19.30 30.78 -12.53
C GLY A 22 -20.77 30.94 -12.96
N SER A 23 -21.71 30.32 -12.26
CA SER A 23 -23.14 30.35 -12.60
C SER A 23 -23.90 31.39 -11.77
N SER A 24 -24.99 31.94 -12.31
CA SER A 24 -25.85 32.85 -11.54
C SER A 24 -26.51 32.10 -10.38
N ARG A 25 -26.75 32.76 -9.24
CA ARG A 25 -27.42 32.15 -8.06
C ARG A 25 -28.76 31.47 -8.40
N ALA A 26 -29.50 32.01 -9.38
CA ALA A 26 -30.75 31.40 -9.84
C ALA A 26 -30.53 30.09 -10.61
N ALA A 27 -29.49 30.02 -11.45
CA ALA A 27 -29.11 28.81 -12.17
C ALA A 27 -28.57 27.74 -11.21
N PHE A 28 -27.76 28.13 -10.23
CA PHE A 28 -27.27 27.23 -9.19
C PHE A 28 -28.43 26.63 -8.38
N ALA A 29 -29.37 27.47 -7.90
CA ALA A 29 -30.54 27.04 -7.14
C ALA A 29 -31.37 25.99 -7.92
N ALA A 30 -31.68 26.29 -9.19
CA ALA A 30 -32.47 25.39 -10.04
C ALA A 30 -31.80 24.01 -10.19
N ARG A 31 -30.48 23.98 -10.35
CA ARG A 31 -29.73 22.73 -10.54
C ARG A 31 -29.69 21.86 -9.29
N ILE A 32 -29.61 22.46 -8.10
CA ILE A 32 -29.68 21.73 -6.82
C ILE A 32 -31.12 21.42 -6.36
N GLY A 33 -32.12 21.75 -7.18
CA GLY A 33 -33.54 21.54 -6.87
C GLY A 33 -34.10 22.48 -5.80
N LEU A 34 -33.48 23.63 -5.57
CA LEU A 34 -33.95 24.66 -4.64
C LEU A 34 -34.56 25.86 -5.38
N ASP A 35 -35.49 26.55 -4.73
CA ASP A 35 -35.94 27.85 -5.21
C ASP A 35 -34.91 28.96 -4.89
N ARG A 36 -34.97 30.07 -5.65
CA ARG A 36 -34.05 31.20 -5.51
C ARG A 36 -34.15 31.86 -4.12
N SER A 37 -35.35 31.90 -3.54
CA SER A 37 -35.59 32.47 -2.21
C SER A 37 -34.91 31.67 -1.11
N THR A 38 -34.95 30.35 -1.19
CA THR A 38 -34.37 29.39 -0.25
C THR A 38 -32.85 29.50 -0.30
N LEU A 39 -32.25 29.50 -1.49
CA LEU A 39 -30.81 29.73 -1.60
C LEU A 39 -30.39 31.09 -1.03
N SER A 40 -31.18 32.14 -1.26
CA SER A 40 -30.90 33.48 -0.72
C SER A 40 -31.00 33.54 0.81
N GLN A 41 -31.95 32.81 1.39
CA GLN A 41 -32.08 32.68 2.86
C GLN A 41 -30.91 31.90 3.46
N LEU A 42 -30.42 30.85 2.79
CA LEU A 42 -29.26 30.09 3.26
C LEU A 42 -27.98 30.92 3.28
N LEU A 43 -27.83 31.84 2.33
CA LEU A 43 -26.69 32.74 2.22
C LEU A 43 -26.80 34.00 3.10
N ALA A 44 -27.95 34.25 3.74
CA ALA A 44 -28.15 35.43 4.56
C ALA A 44 -27.26 35.37 5.82
N PRO A 45 -26.51 36.45 6.15
CA PRO A 45 -25.70 36.52 7.38
C PRO A 45 -26.50 36.26 8.66
N GLU A 46 -27.77 36.65 8.66
CA GLU A 46 -28.70 36.59 9.78
C GLU A 46 -29.32 35.20 9.96
N ASN A 47 -29.14 34.30 8.99
CA ASN A 47 -29.57 32.93 9.11
C ASN A 47 -28.69 32.19 10.12
N ALA A 48 -29.26 31.81 11.25
CA ALA A 48 -28.59 31.06 12.31
C ALA A 48 -28.90 29.55 12.30
N ARG A 49 -29.45 29.02 11.19
CA ARG A 49 -29.87 27.62 11.08
C ARG A 49 -29.27 26.94 9.85
N LEU A 50 -28.73 25.74 10.08
CA LEU A 50 -28.39 24.83 9.00
C LEU A 50 -29.66 24.39 8.25
N PRO A 51 -29.57 24.18 6.92
CA PRO A 51 -30.63 23.54 6.18
C PRO A 51 -30.86 22.10 6.64
N ARG A 52 -31.97 21.49 6.18
CA ARG A 52 -32.25 20.09 6.45
C ARG A 52 -31.20 19.19 5.80
N ALA A 53 -31.02 17.99 6.35
CA ALA A 53 -30.04 17.03 5.86
C ALA A 53 -30.23 16.70 4.36
N GLU A 54 -31.47 16.64 3.88
CA GLU A 54 -31.80 16.37 2.49
C GLU A 54 -31.27 17.47 1.56
N THR A 55 -31.33 18.74 1.99
CA THR A 55 -30.80 19.87 1.23
C THR A 55 -29.27 19.86 1.21
N ILE A 56 -28.62 19.55 2.32
CA ILE A 56 -27.15 19.42 2.38
C ILE A 56 -26.70 18.29 1.44
N ALA A 57 -27.37 17.14 1.49
CA ALA A 57 -27.09 16.00 0.61
C ALA A 57 -27.32 16.32 -0.88
N ALA A 58 -28.37 17.09 -1.21
CA ALA A 58 -28.62 17.53 -2.58
C ALA A 58 -27.49 18.45 -3.10
N ILE A 59 -27.07 19.44 -2.30
CA ILE A 59 -25.96 20.33 -2.68
C ILE A 59 -24.67 19.53 -2.87
N ALA A 60 -24.33 18.65 -1.92
CA ALA A 60 -23.14 17.80 -1.98
C ALA A 60 -23.08 16.97 -3.26
N ARG A 61 -24.19 16.30 -3.59
CA ARG A 61 -24.31 15.44 -4.77
C ARG A 61 -24.18 16.23 -6.07
N GLU A 62 -24.92 17.32 -6.24
CA GLU A 62 -24.93 18.06 -7.51
C GLU A 62 -23.63 18.83 -7.76
N THR A 63 -22.94 19.26 -6.70
CA THR A 63 -21.67 20.00 -6.80
C THR A 63 -20.45 19.09 -6.70
N GLN A 64 -20.66 17.78 -6.55
CA GLN A 64 -19.59 16.79 -6.38
C GLN A 64 -18.62 17.24 -5.29
N VAL A 65 -19.14 17.38 -4.06
CA VAL A 65 -18.37 17.60 -2.81
C VAL A 65 -18.92 16.71 -1.69
N SER A 66 -18.22 16.57 -0.57
CA SER A 66 -18.74 15.85 0.60
C SER A 66 -19.65 16.73 1.48
N ALA A 67 -20.63 16.13 2.15
CA ALA A 67 -21.45 16.84 3.15
C ALA A 67 -20.59 17.31 4.34
N ASP A 68 -19.58 16.53 4.70
CA ASP A 68 -18.66 16.85 5.78
C ASP A 68 -17.82 18.09 5.47
N TRP A 69 -17.36 18.24 4.22
CA TRP A 69 -16.69 19.47 3.78
C TRP A 69 -17.63 20.67 3.78
N LEU A 70 -18.86 20.51 3.28
CA LEU A 70 -19.89 21.56 3.32
C LEU A 70 -20.15 22.03 4.76
N LEU A 71 -20.09 21.13 5.74
CA LEU A 71 -20.27 21.46 7.15
C LEU A 71 -18.97 21.87 7.85
N GLY A 72 -17.84 21.89 7.13
CA GLY A 72 -16.54 22.29 7.64
C GLY A 72 -15.89 21.28 8.58
N LEU A 73 -16.29 20.02 8.52
CA LEU A 73 -15.73 18.87 9.25
C LEU A 73 -14.47 18.31 8.59
N THR A 74 -14.33 18.49 7.27
CA THR A 74 -13.14 18.12 6.49
C THR A 74 -12.63 19.30 5.68
N GLN A 75 -11.33 19.29 5.34
CA GLN A 75 -10.72 20.31 4.48
C GLN A 75 -10.72 19.92 2.99
N GLU A 76 -10.98 18.65 2.69
CA GLU A 76 -10.99 18.13 1.32
C GLU A 76 -12.39 18.25 0.71
N GLY A 77 -12.49 19.11 -0.32
CA GLY A 77 -13.77 19.48 -0.94
C GLY A 77 -14.26 18.56 -2.05
N LYS A 78 -13.48 17.57 -2.48
CA LYS A 78 -14.06 16.51 -3.32
C LYS A 78 -14.82 15.55 -2.39
N PRO A 79 -15.86 14.84 -2.86
CA PRO A 79 -16.21 13.58 -2.24
C PRO A 79 -14.92 12.80 -2.43
N GLY A 80 -14.13 12.65 -1.36
CA GLY A 80 -13.04 11.70 -1.42
C GLY A 80 -13.63 10.39 -1.93
N ALA A 81 -12.79 9.52 -2.45
CA ALA A 81 -13.09 8.09 -2.42
C ALA A 81 -13.13 7.56 -0.96
N GLU A 82 -13.69 8.36 -0.05
CA GLU A 82 -13.81 8.30 1.39
C GLU A 82 -15.16 8.99 1.64
N LEU A 83 -16.27 8.30 1.83
CA LEU A 83 -16.52 7.41 2.94
C LEU A 83 -17.51 6.32 2.48
N VAL A 84 -17.02 5.24 1.88
CA VAL A 84 -17.65 3.94 2.13
C VAL A 84 -16.88 3.33 3.31
N PRO A 85 -17.52 3.10 4.46
CA PRO A 85 -16.88 2.37 5.56
C PRO A 85 -16.25 1.07 5.03
N GLY A 86 -14.94 0.88 5.25
CA GLY A 86 -14.18 -0.33 4.84
C GLY A 86 -13.27 -0.22 3.61
N GLN A 87 -13.03 0.98 3.05
CA GLN A 87 -12.14 1.13 1.88
C GLN A 87 -10.65 1.18 2.21
N MET A 88 -10.29 1.71 3.38
CA MET A 88 -8.93 1.74 3.91
C MET A 88 -8.98 1.39 5.40
N GLU A 89 -8.24 0.37 5.80
CA GLU A 89 -8.11 -0.05 7.19
C GLU A 89 -6.65 0.18 7.63
N VAL A 90 -6.48 0.85 8.77
CA VAL A 90 -5.17 1.01 9.41
C VAL A 90 -5.03 -0.09 10.45
N GLU A 91 -4.14 -1.04 10.17
CA GLU A 91 -3.96 -2.23 10.97
C GLU A 91 -2.64 -2.13 11.77
N PRO A 92 -2.69 -1.91 13.10
CA PRO A 92 -1.49 -1.80 13.92
C PRO A 92 -0.78 -3.16 14.05
N GLY A 93 0.54 -3.18 14.27
CA GLY A 93 1.28 -4.40 14.58
C GLY A 93 2.00 -5.07 13.40
N GLY A 94 2.20 -4.36 12.28
CA GLY A 94 3.00 -4.85 11.15
C GLY A 94 4.49 -5.07 11.45
N ALA A 95 4.99 -4.58 12.59
CA ALA A 95 6.34 -4.91 13.07
C ALA A 95 6.42 -6.32 13.70
N SER A 96 5.28 -7.00 13.92
CA SER A 96 5.25 -8.36 14.45
C SER A 96 5.58 -9.38 13.35
N PRO A 97 6.61 -10.22 13.51
CA PRO A 97 6.91 -11.32 12.58
C PRO A 97 5.82 -12.42 12.61
N VAL A 98 4.99 -12.45 13.66
CA VAL A 98 3.76 -13.26 13.73
C VAL A 98 2.58 -12.41 13.30
N ASP A 99 2.61 -11.83 12.11
CA ASP A 99 1.38 -11.29 11.59
C ASP A 99 0.49 -12.45 11.12
N GLU A 100 -0.26 -13.03 12.07
CA GLU A 100 -1.35 -14.00 11.83
C GLU A 100 -2.24 -13.56 10.66
N ARG A 101 -2.38 -12.24 10.47
CA ARG A 101 -3.15 -11.65 9.37
C ARG A 101 -2.47 -11.87 8.03
N LEU A 102 -1.15 -11.72 7.94
CA LEU A 102 -0.42 -11.95 6.69
C LEU A 102 -0.59 -13.41 6.24
N ARG A 103 -0.51 -14.37 7.18
CA ARG A 103 -0.75 -15.79 6.87
C ARG A 103 -2.19 -16.05 6.47
N ARG A 104 -3.16 -15.48 7.19
CA ARG A 104 -4.58 -15.54 6.83
C ARG A 104 -4.82 -14.94 5.44
N TRP A 105 -4.21 -13.82 5.10
CA TRP A 105 -4.34 -13.17 3.80
C TRP A 105 -3.74 -14.03 2.68
N HIS A 106 -2.61 -14.70 2.92
CA HIS A 106 -2.05 -15.69 2.00
C HIS A 106 -2.98 -16.90 1.81
N ALA A 107 -3.54 -17.42 2.90
CA ALA A 107 -4.50 -18.54 2.84
C ALA A 107 -5.79 -18.15 2.10
N GLU A 108 -6.29 -16.92 2.32
CA GLU A 108 -7.42 -16.41 1.58
C GLU A 108 -7.09 -16.25 0.09
N ALA A 109 -5.87 -15.84 -0.25
CA ALA A 109 -5.44 -15.63 -1.63
C ALA A 109 -5.09 -16.92 -2.41
N ILE A 110 -5.28 -18.12 -1.84
CA ILE A 110 -5.08 -19.39 -2.55
C ILE A 110 -5.86 -19.40 -3.88
N GLY A 111 -5.19 -19.87 -4.94
CA GLY A 111 -5.73 -19.86 -6.31
C GLY A 111 -5.67 -18.50 -7.01
N SER A 112 -5.15 -17.47 -6.35
CA SER A 112 -4.88 -16.16 -6.95
C SER A 112 -3.38 -15.86 -6.96
N LYS A 113 -2.94 -15.10 -7.96
CA LYS A 113 -1.56 -14.63 -8.01
C LYS A 113 -1.29 -13.60 -6.92
N ILE A 114 -0.19 -13.78 -6.18
CA ILE A 114 0.29 -12.82 -5.19
C ILE A 114 1.45 -12.03 -5.78
N ARG A 115 1.41 -10.70 -5.62
CA ARG A 115 2.46 -9.80 -6.10
C ARG A 115 2.97 -8.96 -4.96
N TYR A 116 4.29 -8.82 -4.81
CA TYR A 116 4.81 -8.03 -3.69
C TYR A 116 6.17 -7.38 -3.92
N VAL A 117 6.37 -6.26 -3.25
CA VAL A 117 7.65 -5.57 -3.10
C VAL A 117 8.07 -5.74 -1.64
N PRO A 118 9.16 -6.47 -1.35
CA PRO A 118 9.64 -6.62 0.01
C PRO A 118 10.35 -5.35 0.51
N THR A 119 10.47 -5.22 1.83
CA THR A 119 11.29 -4.16 2.47
C THR A 119 12.78 -4.41 2.28
N THR A 120 13.16 -5.68 2.28
CA THR A 120 14.53 -6.16 2.10
C THR A 120 14.54 -7.22 1.00
N LEU A 121 15.01 -8.43 1.28
CA LEU A 121 14.88 -9.57 0.36
C LEU A 121 13.45 -10.14 0.40
N PRO A 122 13.00 -10.82 -0.67
CA PRO A 122 11.80 -11.63 -0.61
C PRO A 122 11.91 -12.67 0.51
N ASP A 123 10.91 -12.76 1.39
CA ASP A 123 10.96 -13.63 2.58
C ASP A 123 11.17 -15.10 2.23
N LEU A 124 10.66 -15.51 1.07
CA LEU A 124 10.84 -16.85 0.53
C LEU A 124 12.29 -17.22 0.25
N LEU A 125 13.14 -16.22 0.00
CA LEU A 125 14.54 -16.43 -0.38
C LEU A 125 15.49 -16.29 0.81
N LYS A 126 15.01 -15.95 2.01
CA LYS A 126 15.86 -15.69 3.18
C LYS A 126 16.27 -16.99 3.88
N THR A 127 17.54 -17.08 4.27
CA THR A 127 18.02 -18.08 5.21
C THR A 127 17.55 -17.77 6.63
N GLU A 128 17.56 -18.75 7.51
CA GLU A 128 17.26 -18.56 8.94
C GLU A 128 18.17 -17.50 9.57
N ASP A 129 19.47 -17.50 9.23
CA ASP A 129 20.42 -16.50 9.73
C ASP A 129 20.10 -15.08 9.26
N THR A 130 19.62 -14.91 8.02
CA THR A 130 19.21 -13.60 7.51
C THR A 130 17.96 -13.10 8.21
N ILE A 131 16.99 -13.98 8.45
CA ILE A 131 15.80 -13.66 9.25
C ILE A 131 16.23 -13.25 10.67
N ASP A 132 17.07 -14.04 11.32
CA ASP A 132 17.55 -13.75 12.67
C ASP A 132 18.31 -12.43 12.74
N TYR A 133 19.08 -12.08 11.71
CA TYR A 133 19.78 -10.81 11.62
C TYR A 133 18.80 -9.62 11.51
N GLU A 134 17.82 -9.66 10.61
CA GLU A 134 16.85 -8.58 10.41
C GLU A 134 15.98 -8.32 11.66
N TYR A 135 15.63 -9.39 12.39
CA TYR A 135 14.68 -9.31 13.50
C TYR A 135 15.32 -9.31 14.90
N ARG A 136 16.66 -9.37 15.01
CA ARG A 136 17.39 -9.40 16.30
C ARG A 136 16.96 -8.33 17.31
N SER A 137 16.57 -7.14 16.84
CA SER A 137 16.22 -6.00 17.69
C SER A 137 14.74 -5.92 18.08
N TYR A 138 13.87 -6.78 17.53
CA TYR A 138 12.41 -6.74 17.73
C TYR A 138 11.91 -7.47 19.00
N SER A 139 12.78 -7.66 20.00
CA SER A 139 12.56 -8.13 21.38
C SER A 139 12.68 -9.64 21.68
N SER A 140 12.97 -9.94 22.95
CA SER A 140 13.61 -11.12 23.56
C SER A 140 12.74 -12.35 23.79
N GLU A 141 11.55 -12.40 23.23
CA GLU A 141 10.75 -13.63 23.15
C GLU A 141 10.92 -14.19 21.73
N MET A 142 10.53 -15.42 21.45
CA MET A 142 10.33 -15.95 20.07
C MET A 142 11.44 -16.79 19.40
N PRO A 143 11.83 -17.95 19.97
CA PRO A 143 12.26 -19.12 19.21
C PRO A 143 11.16 -19.73 18.32
N GLU A 144 9.89 -19.74 18.76
CA GLU A 144 8.80 -20.44 18.06
C GLU A 144 8.23 -19.70 16.85
N VAL A 145 8.55 -18.42 16.69
CA VAL A 145 8.12 -17.59 15.55
C VAL A 145 9.06 -17.77 14.37
N ARG A 146 10.36 -17.95 14.68
CA ARG A 146 11.45 -18.17 13.72
C ARG A 146 11.21 -19.41 12.87
N LEU A 147 10.88 -20.54 13.52
CA LEU A 147 10.55 -21.79 12.82
C LEU A 147 9.28 -21.65 11.97
N ARG A 148 8.21 -21.06 12.53
CA ARG A 148 6.89 -21.02 11.88
C ARG A 148 6.82 -20.10 10.65
N GLN A 149 7.64 -19.06 10.57
CA GLN A 149 7.67 -18.16 9.41
C GLN A 149 8.49 -18.75 8.25
N ALA A 150 9.65 -19.35 8.55
CA ALA A 150 10.43 -20.09 7.56
C ALA A 150 9.64 -21.30 7.03
N GLU A 151 9.05 -22.09 7.93
CA GLU A 151 8.19 -23.22 7.57
C GLU A 151 6.93 -22.78 6.83
N SER A 152 6.26 -21.69 7.22
CA SER A 152 5.03 -21.23 6.54
C SER A 152 5.32 -20.64 5.16
N SER A 153 6.43 -19.94 4.95
CA SER A 153 6.80 -19.38 3.64
C SER A 153 7.26 -20.47 2.67
N LEU A 154 8.14 -21.38 3.11
CA LEU A 154 8.65 -22.49 2.30
C LEU A 154 7.60 -23.59 2.08
N ALA A 155 6.73 -23.87 3.04
CA ALA A 155 5.63 -24.82 2.84
C ALA A 155 4.54 -24.25 1.93
N TYR A 156 4.28 -22.93 2.00
CA TYR A 156 3.31 -22.28 1.13
C TYR A 156 3.82 -22.17 -0.31
N SER A 157 5.08 -21.81 -0.54
CA SER A 157 5.65 -21.72 -1.89
C SER A 157 5.72 -23.06 -2.63
N ARG A 158 5.70 -24.17 -1.88
CA ARG A 158 5.69 -25.54 -2.41
C ARG A 158 4.27 -26.07 -2.67
N LEU A 159 3.23 -25.28 -2.39
CA LEU A 159 1.88 -25.64 -2.79
C LEU A 159 1.75 -25.49 -4.32
N PRO A 160 1.19 -26.49 -5.03
CA PRO A 160 1.06 -26.47 -6.49
C PRO A 160 0.26 -25.27 -7.05
N GLU A 161 -0.49 -24.57 -6.20
CA GLU A 161 -1.44 -23.51 -6.58
C GLU A 161 -0.92 -22.08 -6.35
N THR A 162 0.33 -21.90 -5.92
CA THR A 162 0.89 -20.57 -5.63
C THR A 162 1.66 -20.02 -6.83
N ASP A 163 1.12 -18.97 -7.46
CA ASP A 163 1.81 -18.13 -8.46
C ASP A 163 2.19 -16.80 -7.80
N MET A 164 3.49 -16.53 -7.70
CA MET A 164 4.05 -15.39 -6.97
C MET A 164 5.00 -14.57 -7.84
N GLU A 165 4.84 -13.25 -7.80
CA GLU A 165 5.76 -12.29 -8.43
C GLU A 165 6.32 -11.36 -7.36
N ALA A 166 7.65 -11.21 -7.32
CA ALA A 166 8.33 -10.26 -6.46
C ALA A 166 9.07 -9.21 -7.30
N CYS A 167 9.06 -7.95 -6.87
CA CYS A 167 9.88 -6.90 -7.44
C CYS A 167 10.78 -6.30 -6.37
N SER A 168 12.08 -6.20 -6.64
CA SER A 168 13.06 -5.53 -5.75
C SER A 168 13.92 -4.57 -6.57
N SER A 169 14.51 -3.56 -5.94
CA SER A 169 15.61 -2.86 -6.59
C SER A 169 16.84 -3.78 -6.62
N PHE A 170 17.60 -3.79 -7.71
CA PHE A 170 18.83 -4.59 -7.74
C PHE A 170 19.83 -4.07 -6.69
N GLN A 171 19.81 -2.76 -6.41
CA GLN A 171 20.66 -2.14 -5.38
C GLN A 171 20.44 -2.75 -4.00
N LEU A 172 19.21 -3.13 -3.65
CA LEU A 172 18.94 -3.77 -2.36
C LEU A 172 19.68 -5.11 -2.24
N VAL A 173 19.68 -5.89 -3.32
CA VAL A 173 20.39 -7.19 -3.37
C VAL A 173 21.90 -6.98 -3.31
N GLU A 174 22.40 -5.94 -4.00
CA GLU A 174 23.80 -5.54 -3.93
C GLU A 174 24.22 -5.08 -2.54
N GLU A 175 23.43 -4.25 -1.86
CA GLU A 175 23.69 -3.79 -0.49
C GLU A 175 23.76 -4.98 0.47
N MET A 176 22.85 -5.95 0.35
CA MET A 176 22.89 -7.19 1.14
C MET A 176 24.16 -8.00 0.83
N ALA A 177 24.50 -8.17 -0.44
CA ALA A 177 25.70 -8.88 -0.86
C ALA A 177 26.97 -8.24 -0.31
N ARG A 178 27.10 -6.91 -0.42
CA ARG A 178 28.30 -6.14 -0.02
C ARG A 178 28.36 -5.85 1.48
N GLY A 179 27.26 -6.01 2.21
CA GLY A 179 27.21 -5.70 3.65
C GLY A 179 27.10 -4.20 3.91
N GLU A 180 26.31 -3.52 3.09
CA GLU A 180 26.10 -2.07 3.16
C GLU A 180 24.76 -1.75 3.84
N GLY A 181 24.55 -0.48 4.19
CA GLY A 181 23.27 -0.05 4.77
C GLY A 181 22.97 -0.74 6.10
N ILE A 182 21.85 -1.45 6.17
CA ILE A 182 21.42 -2.24 7.34
C ILE A 182 22.22 -3.53 7.53
N TRP A 183 23.02 -3.94 6.54
CA TRP A 183 23.76 -5.20 6.51
C TRP A 183 25.22 -5.07 6.98
N ARG A 184 25.61 -3.91 7.51
CA ARG A 184 27.00 -3.61 7.93
C ARG A 184 27.56 -4.58 8.95
N ASP A 185 26.72 -5.06 9.85
CA ASP A 185 27.11 -6.00 10.90
C ASP A 185 26.81 -7.47 10.50
N TYR A 186 26.34 -7.72 9.27
CA TYR A 186 26.03 -9.06 8.79
C TYR A 186 27.30 -9.75 8.24
N PRO A 187 27.76 -10.86 8.85
CA PRO A 187 29.04 -11.47 8.49
C PRO A 187 29.11 -11.89 7.01
N LYS A 188 30.25 -11.63 6.36
CA LYS A 188 30.51 -12.03 4.96
C LYS A 188 30.15 -13.50 4.65
N PRO A 189 30.53 -14.49 5.47
CA PRO A 189 30.16 -15.88 5.21
C PRO A 189 28.64 -16.10 5.13
N LYS A 190 27.87 -15.38 5.97
CA LYS A 190 26.41 -15.48 6.00
C LYS A 190 25.73 -14.78 4.82
N ARG A 191 26.31 -13.67 4.35
CA ARG A 191 25.90 -13.03 3.09
C ARG A 191 26.12 -13.95 1.87
N LEU A 192 27.27 -14.63 1.80
CA LEU A 192 27.55 -15.60 0.74
C LEU A 192 26.58 -16.79 0.78
N GLU A 193 26.31 -17.32 1.97
CA GLU A 193 25.31 -18.38 2.20
C GLU A 193 23.91 -17.93 1.73
N GLN A 194 23.50 -16.71 2.08
CA GLN A 194 22.24 -16.10 1.65
C GLN A 194 22.15 -15.96 0.12
N LEU A 195 23.22 -15.53 -0.56
CA LEU A 195 23.25 -15.44 -2.03
C LEU A 195 23.11 -16.81 -2.69
N HIS A 196 23.85 -17.81 -2.19
CA HIS A 196 23.78 -19.18 -2.70
C HIS A 196 22.37 -19.76 -2.53
N HIS A 197 21.79 -19.61 -1.33
CA HIS A 197 20.46 -20.09 -1.03
C HIS A 197 19.38 -19.45 -1.91
N ALA A 198 19.42 -18.11 -2.06
CA ALA A 198 18.49 -17.40 -2.94
C ALA A 198 18.61 -17.86 -4.40
N ARG A 199 19.83 -18.12 -4.88
CA ARG A 199 20.09 -18.60 -6.24
C ARG A 199 19.48 -19.98 -6.48
N GLU A 200 19.63 -20.90 -5.54
CA GLU A 200 19.02 -22.24 -5.62
C GLU A 200 17.48 -22.15 -5.64
N LEU A 201 16.89 -21.40 -4.71
CA LEU A 201 15.44 -21.28 -4.62
C LEU A 201 14.80 -20.58 -5.81
N VAL A 202 15.43 -19.52 -6.33
CA VAL A 202 14.94 -18.86 -7.56
C VAL A 202 14.92 -19.85 -8.73
N GLY A 203 15.93 -20.72 -8.83
CA GLY A 203 15.97 -21.77 -9.85
C GLY A 203 14.92 -22.86 -9.63
N GLU A 204 14.78 -23.36 -8.40
CA GLU A 204 13.82 -24.42 -8.03
C GLU A 204 12.37 -23.97 -8.24
N LEU A 205 12.06 -22.73 -7.88
CA LEU A 205 10.70 -22.21 -7.86
C LEU A 205 10.27 -21.60 -9.21
N TYR A 206 11.13 -21.54 -10.22
CA TYR A 206 10.71 -21.05 -11.54
C TYR A 206 9.87 -22.10 -12.28
N PRO A 207 8.70 -21.76 -12.87
CA PRO A 207 8.15 -20.41 -13.08
C PRO A 207 7.09 -19.96 -12.06
N THR A 208 6.84 -20.73 -10.99
CA THR A 208 5.80 -20.42 -9.99
C THR A 208 6.17 -19.22 -9.12
N PHE A 209 7.45 -18.95 -8.92
CA PHE A 209 8.00 -17.72 -8.37
C PHE A 209 8.82 -16.97 -9.42
N ARG A 210 8.54 -15.69 -9.59
CA ARG A 210 9.27 -14.82 -10.51
C ARG A 210 9.78 -13.58 -9.79
N TRP A 211 11.09 -13.41 -9.76
CA TRP A 211 11.72 -12.24 -9.16
C TRP A 211 12.22 -11.30 -10.24
N PHE A 212 11.77 -10.05 -10.18
CA PHE A 212 12.14 -8.98 -11.10
C PHE A 212 13.01 -7.96 -10.36
N LEU A 213 14.15 -7.57 -10.94
CA LEU A 213 15.01 -6.54 -10.35
C LEU A 213 14.97 -5.28 -11.20
N PHE A 214 14.44 -4.19 -10.65
CA PHE A 214 14.40 -2.88 -11.29
C PHE A 214 15.54 -1.98 -10.80
N ASP A 215 15.83 -0.91 -11.54
CA ASP A 215 16.77 0.12 -11.11
C ASP A 215 16.09 1.09 -10.12
N GLY A 216 16.52 1.06 -8.86
CA GLY A 216 16.03 1.94 -7.80
C GLY A 216 16.24 3.44 -8.04
N ARG A 217 17.11 3.82 -8.99
CA ARG A 217 17.30 5.22 -9.41
C ARG A 217 16.25 5.68 -10.41
N GLN A 218 15.63 4.75 -11.14
CA GLN A 218 14.64 5.03 -12.17
C GLN A 218 13.21 4.81 -11.68
N ARG A 219 13.02 3.83 -10.79
CA ARG A 219 11.74 3.46 -10.20
C ARG A 219 11.87 3.32 -8.70
N PHE A 220 10.78 3.62 -8.01
CA PHE A 220 10.67 3.46 -6.57
C PHE A 220 9.33 2.78 -6.24
N SER A 221 9.35 1.95 -5.21
CA SER A 221 8.14 1.42 -4.61
C SER A 221 8.33 1.30 -3.11
N VAL A 222 7.26 1.61 -2.37
CA VAL A 222 7.13 1.21 -0.98
C VAL A 222 6.94 -0.32 -0.89
N PRO A 223 7.20 -0.94 0.27
CA PRO A 223 6.88 -2.34 0.47
C PRO A 223 5.37 -2.54 0.46
N VAL A 224 4.92 -3.50 -0.35
CA VAL A 224 3.49 -3.71 -0.62
C VAL A 224 3.24 -5.15 -1.04
N THR A 225 2.10 -5.71 -0.63
CA THR A 225 1.61 -7.01 -1.08
C THR A 225 0.21 -6.89 -1.66
N ILE A 226 0.02 -7.38 -2.88
CA ILE A 226 -1.25 -7.42 -3.62
C ILE A 226 -1.73 -8.87 -3.64
N PHE A 227 -2.86 -9.12 -2.98
CA PHE A 227 -3.48 -10.43 -2.84
C PHE A 227 -4.56 -10.61 -3.90
N GLY A 228 -4.14 -10.84 -5.14
CA GLY A 228 -5.03 -10.97 -6.29
C GLY A 228 -6.02 -9.79 -6.40
N PRO A 229 -7.31 -10.06 -6.67
CA PRO A 229 -8.33 -9.02 -6.77
C PRO A 229 -8.94 -8.63 -5.41
N ARG A 230 -8.42 -9.15 -4.28
CA ARG A 230 -9.09 -9.04 -2.97
C ARG A 230 -8.63 -7.85 -2.17
N ARG A 231 -7.32 -7.61 -2.08
CA ARG A 231 -6.76 -6.54 -1.26
C ARG A 231 -5.33 -6.17 -1.62
N VAL A 232 -4.91 -5.01 -1.15
CA VAL A 232 -3.52 -4.56 -1.11
C VAL A 232 -3.16 -4.20 0.33
N ALA A 233 -2.01 -4.67 0.80
CA ALA A 233 -1.45 -4.28 2.09
C ALA A 233 -0.15 -3.52 1.85
N VAL A 234 -0.11 -2.23 2.20
CA VAL A 234 1.08 -1.38 2.15
C VAL A 234 1.69 -1.33 3.54
N TYR A 235 2.98 -1.65 3.64
CA TYR A 235 3.67 -1.67 4.93
C TYR A 235 4.27 -0.29 5.25
N ILE A 236 3.99 0.20 6.46
CA ILE A 236 4.49 1.49 6.94
C ILE A 236 4.96 1.33 8.38
N GLY A 237 6.28 1.18 8.57
CA GLY A 237 6.88 1.11 9.90
C GLY A 237 6.37 -0.09 10.70
N ASN A 238 5.39 0.09 11.58
CA ASN A 238 4.83 -0.98 12.39
C ASN A 238 3.33 -1.22 12.13
N MET A 239 2.81 -0.81 10.98
CA MET A 239 1.41 -0.98 10.61
C MET A 239 1.25 -1.28 9.13
N TYR A 240 0.07 -1.76 8.75
CA TYR A 240 -0.34 -1.91 7.36
C TYR A 240 -1.49 -0.96 7.04
N PHE A 241 -1.43 -0.33 5.88
CA PHE A 241 -2.59 0.26 5.23
C PHE A 241 -3.18 -0.78 4.29
N VAL A 242 -4.41 -1.21 4.58
CA VAL A 242 -5.08 -2.27 3.82
C VAL A 242 -6.18 -1.65 2.97
N PHE A 243 -6.11 -1.85 1.66
CA PHE A 243 -7.09 -1.39 0.69
C PHE A 243 -7.87 -2.57 0.12
N ASN A 244 -9.19 -2.57 0.30
CA ASN A 244 -10.06 -3.63 -0.22
C ASN A 244 -10.85 -3.18 -1.47
N SER A 245 -10.80 -1.90 -1.85
CA SER A 245 -11.56 -1.41 -3.00
C SER A 245 -10.92 -1.85 -4.33
N THR A 246 -11.76 -2.22 -5.31
CA THR A 246 -11.31 -2.61 -6.65
C THR A 246 -10.49 -1.52 -7.36
N GLU A 247 -10.80 -0.25 -7.13
CA GLU A 247 -10.08 0.88 -7.74
C GLU A 247 -8.63 0.95 -7.24
N HIS A 248 -8.42 0.98 -5.91
CA HIS A 248 -7.08 0.97 -5.31
C HIS A 248 -6.29 -0.28 -5.72
N ILE A 249 -6.92 -1.46 -5.73
CA ILE A 249 -6.29 -2.71 -6.16
C ILE A 249 -5.80 -2.60 -7.62
N ARG A 250 -6.61 -2.05 -8.53
CA ARG A 250 -6.20 -1.83 -9.93
C ARG A 250 -5.06 -0.82 -10.05
N ILE A 251 -5.08 0.27 -9.30
CA ILE A 251 -4.00 1.27 -9.30
C ILE A 251 -2.68 0.61 -8.87
N MET A 252 -2.70 -0.10 -7.75
CA MET A 252 -1.50 -0.76 -7.20
C MET A 252 -1.02 -1.91 -8.10
N THR A 253 -1.93 -2.61 -8.77
CA THR A 253 -1.56 -3.65 -9.76
C THR A 253 -0.86 -3.04 -10.96
N ARG A 254 -1.35 -1.91 -11.49
CA ARG A 254 -0.67 -1.18 -12.58
C ARG A 254 0.71 -0.69 -12.16
N HIS A 255 0.85 -0.15 -10.95
CA HIS A 255 2.14 0.23 -10.38
C HIS A 255 3.11 -0.95 -10.34
N PHE A 256 2.66 -2.13 -9.88
CA PHE A 256 3.49 -3.33 -9.89
C PHE A 256 3.88 -3.79 -11.31
N ASP A 257 2.93 -3.77 -12.26
CA ASP A 257 3.21 -4.10 -13.66
C ASP A 257 4.25 -3.15 -14.27
N ASP A 258 4.25 -1.88 -13.87
CA ASP A 258 5.26 -0.90 -14.32
C ASP A 258 6.65 -1.19 -13.75
N LEU A 259 6.75 -1.76 -12.54
CA LEU A 259 8.02 -2.27 -12.00
C LEU A 259 8.52 -3.47 -12.82
N ILE A 260 7.64 -4.42 -13.17
CA ILE A 260 7.98 -5.54 -14.05
C ILE A 260 8.54 -5.04 -15.38
N ARG A 261 7.83 -4.09 -16.02
CA ARG A 261 8.26 -3.53 -17.32
C ARG A 261 9.60 -2.81 -17.23
N ALA A 262 9.89 -2.18 -16.09
CA ALA A 262 11.15 -1.47 -15.84
C ALA A 262 12.26 -2.36 -15.29
N ALA A 263 12.01 -3.65 -15.07
CA ALA A 263 13.01 -4.57 -14.55
C ALA A 263 14.17 -4.72 -15.55
N VAL A 264 15.38 -4.47 -15.05
CA VAL A 264 16.64 -4.59 -15.80
C VAL A 264 17.23 -5.99 -15.68
N VAL A 265 16.85 -6.74 -14.64
CA VAL A 265 17.11 -8.19 -14.53
C VAL A 265 15.77 -8.92 -14.54
N GLN A 266 15.57 -9.73 -15.58
CA GLN A 266 14.38 -10.55 -15.74
C GLN A 266 14.51 -11.85 -14.92
N PRO A 267 13.41 -12.53 -14.57
CA PRO A 267 13.46 -13.72 -13.71
C PRO A 267 14.42 -14.81 -14.18
N THR A 268 14.56 -14.97 -15.50
CA THR A 268 15.49 -15.93 -16.12
C THR A 268 16.97 -15.59 -15.90
N ASP A 269 17.29 -14.33 -15.64
CA ASP A 269 18.65 -13.81 -15.51
C ASP A 269 19.06 -13.58 -14.05
N VAL A 270 18.12 -13.71 -13.10
CA VAL A 270 18.37 -13.46 -11.68
C VAL A 270 19.42 -14.41 -11.11
N THR A 271 19.41 -15.69 -11.49
CA THR A 271 20.44 -16.65 -11.04
C THR A 271 21.84 -16.24 -11.47
N SER A 272 21.98 -15.76 -12.72
CA SER A 272 23.25 -15.23 -13.24
C SER A 272 23.66 -13.92 -12.55
N PHE A 273 22.70 -13.07 -12.20
CA PHE A 273 22.95 -11.87 -11.40
C PHE A 273 23.50 -12.21 -10.00
N LEU A 274 22.90 -13.19 -9.32
CA LEU A 274 23.34 -13.66 -8.00
C LEU A 274 24.72 -14.31 -8.05
N ASP A 275 25.01 -15.13 -9.08
CA ASP A 275 26.31 -15.78 -9.27
C ASP A 275 27.45 -14.75 -9.45
N ARG A 276 27.18 -13.65 -10.17
CA ARG A 276 28.14 -12.54 -10.31
C ARG A 276 28.41 -11.85 -8.98
N LEU A 277 27.36 -11.54 -8.20
CA LEU A 277 27.52 -10.92 -6.88
C LEU A 277 28.23 -11.85 -5.89
N TYR A 278 27.92 -13.14 -5.92
CA TYR A 278 28.60 -14.12 -5.09
C TYR A 278 30.10 -14.12 -5.36
N THR A 279 30.50 -14.15 -6.64
CA THR A 279 31.91 -14.15 -7.04
C THR A 279 32.61 -12.85 -6.61
N GLU A 280 31.99 -11.69 -6.89
CA GLU A 280 32.49 -10.37 -6.49
C GLU A 280 32.77 -10.31 -4.98
N VAL A 281 31.80 -10.73 -4.16
CA VAL A 281 31.92 -10.69 -2.69
C VAL A 281 32.86 -11.75 -2.17
N ALA A 282 32.93 -12.93 -2.78
CA ALA A 282 33.83 -13.99 -2.33
C ALA A 282 35.30 -13.57 -2.50
N GLU A 283 35.63 -12.92 -3.62
CA GLU A 283 36.99 -12.50 -3.99
C GLU A 283 37.46 -11.20 -3.32
N GLY A 284 36.54 -10.29 -2.99
CA GLY A 284 36.85 -9.02 -2.30
C GLY A 284 36.94 -9.13 -0.79
#